data_AF-A0A9Q4CTU3-F1
#
_entry.id   AF-A0A9Q4CTU3-F1
#
_cell.length_a   1.000
_cell.length_b   1.000
_cell.length_c   1.000
_cell.angle_alpha   90.00
_cell.angle_beta   90.00
_cell.angle_gamma   90.00
#
_symmetry.space_group_name_H-M   'P 1'
#
loop_
_entity.id
_entity.type
_entity.pdbx_description
1 polymer ?
#
loop_
_entity_poly.entity_id
_entity_poly.type
_entity_poly.pdbx_seq_one_letter_code
_entity_poly.pdbx_strand_id
1 'polypeptide(L)'
;MTTRFSLAELATMLHCSVDEVRWAVDTLSDRGELTAESFSYGEGVRLWRISPSDVKRIQAMIEQRQSEDTCGARAVEPKRRVIKRIVLKNE
;
A
#
# COMPACT_ATOMS: atom_id res chain seq x y z
N MET A 1 8.51 -5.56 -15.25
CA MET A 1 9.48 -4.44 -15.32
C MET A 1 9.69 -3.92 -13.91
N THR A 2 10.93 -3.72 -13.46
CA THR A 2 11.25 -3.13 -12.14
C THR A 2 11.48 -1.63 -12.29
N THR A 3 10.90 -0.83 -11.42
CA THR A 3 10.97 0.64 -11.47
C THR A 3 11.70 1.16 -10.24
N ARG A 4 12.41 2.29 -10.39
CA ARG A 4 13.12 2.94 -9.28
C ARG A 4 12.20 3.97 -8.65
N PHE A 5 12.08 3.91 -7.33
CA PHE A 5 11.31 4.86 -6.53
C PHE A 5 12.13 5.31 -5.34
N SER A 6 12.08 6.60 -5.03
CA SER A 6 12.33 7.07 -3.66
C SER A 6 11.17 6.65 -2.76
N LEU A 7 11.39 6.60 -1.44
CA LEU A 7 10.31 6.32 -0.49
C LEU A 7 9.19 7.38 -0.56
N ALA A 8 9.53 8.63 -0.89
CA ALA A 8 8.56 9.72 -1.07
C ALA A 8 7.68 9.53 -2.31
N GLU A 9 8.26 9.10 -3.43
CA GLU A 9 7.49 8.77 -4.63
C GLU A 9 6.57 7.56 -4.40
N LEU A 10 7.07 6.55 -3.69
CA LEU A 10 6.26 5.37 -3.34
C LEU A 10 5.10 5.75 -2.41
N ALA A 11 5.34 6.58 -1.41
CA ALA A 11 4.31 7.10 -0.52
C ALA A 11 3.24 7.91 -1.28
N THR A 12 3.67 8.74 -2.22
CA THR A 12 2.75 9.51 -3.10
C THR A 12 1.89 8.57 -3.95
N MET A 13 2.49 7.53 -4.52
CA MET A 13 1.79 6.53 -5.35
C MET A 13 0.78 5.71 -4.55
N LEU A 14 1.13 5.34 -3.31
CA LEU A 14 0.27 4.55 -2.43
C LEU A 14 -0.70 5.42 -1.62
N HIS A 15 -0.67 6.74 -1.79
CA HIS A 15 -1.48 7.70 -1.03
C HIS A 15 -1.35 7.53 0.50
N CYS A 16 -0.13 7.21 0.97
CA CYS A 16 0.18 6.96 2.37
C CYS A 16 1.33 7.87 2.84
N SER A 17 1.65 7.86 4.13
CA SER A 17 2.80 8.60 4.67
C SER A 17 4.13 7.91 4.35
N VAL A 18 5.21 8.70 4.27
CA VAL A 18 6.58 8.16 4.08
C VAL A 18 6.99 7.24 5.24
N ASP A 19 6.50 7.52 6.45
CA ASP A 19 6.81 6.72 7.64
C ASP A 19 6.18 5.32 7.57
N GLU A 20 4.91 5.22 7.12
CA GLU A 20 4.24 3.93 6.90
C GLU A 20 4.95 3.10 5.84
N VAL A 21 5.34 3.74 4.73
CA VAL A 21 6.11 3.08 3.68
C VAL A 21 7.47 2.63 4.19
N ARG A 22 8.18 3.48 4.94
CA ARG A 22 9.47 3.13 5.54
C ARG A 22 9.34 1.92 6.45
N TRP A 23 8.35 1.92 7.34
CA TRP A 23 8.07 0.81 8.23
C TRP A 23 7.76 -0.48 7.48
N ALA A 24 6.91 -0.44 6.45
CA ALA A 24 6.53 -1.61 5.67
C ALA A 24 7.73 -2.17 4.88
N VAL A 25 8.54 -1.30 4.27
CA VAL A 25 9.75 -1.70 3.54
C VAL A 25 10.76 -2.34 4.50
N ASP A 26 11.02 -1.72 5.64
CA ASP A 26 11.97 -2.24 6.65
C ASP A 26 11.51 -3.61 7.16
N THR A 27 10.22 -3.73 7.51
CA THR A 27 9.67 -4.99 8.04
C THR A 27 9.67 -6.12 7.01
N LEU A 28 9.29 -5.85 5.76
CA LEU A 28 9.33 -6.89 4.72
C LEU A 28 10.77 -7.23 4.30
N SER A 29 11.69 -6.28 4.39
CA SER A 29 13.11 -6.51 4.14
C SER A 29 13.73 -7.39 5.23
N ASP A 30 13.41 -7.14 6.50
CA ASP A 30 13.85 -7.96 7.64
C ASP A 30 13.34 -9.41 7.53
N ARG A 31 12.11 -9.59 7.03
CA ARG A 31 11.51 -10.90 6.75
C ARG A 31 12.08 -11.59 5.50
N GLY A 32 12.91 -10.91 4.71
CA GLY A 32 13.41 -11.42 3.43
C GLY A 32 12.32 -11.58 2.35
N GLU A 33 11.19 -10.89 2.50
CA GLU A 33 10.04 -10.96 1.58
C GLU A 33 10.11 -9.93 0.44
N LEU A 34 11.05 -8.98 0.53
CA LEU A 34 11.35 -8.03 -0.53
C LEU A 34 12.52 -8.50 -1.37
N THR A 35 12.31 -8.48 -2.69
CA THR A 35 13.41 -8.55 -3.67
C THR A 35 13.96 -7.16 -4.02
N ALA A 36 13.57 -6.14 -3.27
CA ALA A 36 13.92 -4.76 -3.54
C ALA A 36 15.38 -4.46 -3.20
N GLU A 37 16.04 -3.73 -4.08
CA GLU A 37 17.44 -3.33 -3.91
C GLU A 37 17.49 -1.83 -3.62
N SER A 38 18.30 -1.39 -2.65
CA SER A 38 18.47 0.04 -2.38
C SER A 38 19.83 0.55 -2.85
N PHE A 39 19.89 1.79 -3.32
CA PHE A 39 21.12 2.45 -3.75
C PHE A 39 21.07 3.93 -3.40
N SER A 40 22.23 4.46 -3.00
CA SER A 40 22.41 5.87 -2.73
C SER A 40 22.42 6.65 -4.05
N TYR A 41 21.68 7.74 -4.10
CA TYR A 41 21.59 8.64 -5.25
C TYR A 41 21.85 10.07 -4.77
N GLY A 42 23.03 10.62 -5.05
CA GLY A 42 23.40 11.95 -4.56
C GLY A 42 23.51 12.05 -3.03
N GLU A 43 23.49 13.29 -2.53
CA GLU A 43 23.64 13.57 -1.09
C GLU A 43 22.35 13.25 -0.33
N GLY A 44 22.35 12.16 0.43
CA GLY A 44 21.29 11.82 1.38
C GLY A 44 20.02 11.19 0.80
N VAL A 45 19.90 11.01 -0.52
CA VAL A 45 18.73 10.35 -1.14
C VAL A 45 19.02 8.86 -1.37
N ARG A 46 18.14 7.99 -0.89
CA ARG A 46 18.18 6.54 -1.15
C ARG A 46 17.03 6.18 -2.10
N LEU A 47 17.38 5.61 -3.24
CA LEU A 47 16.42 5.05 -4.19
C LEU A 47 16.31 3.55 -3.99
N TRP A 48 15.12 3.02 -4.26
CA TRP A 48 14.80 1.61 -4.20
C TRP A 48 14.37 1.11 -5.57
N ARG A 49 14.94 -0.01 -6.02
CA ARG A 49 14.44 -0.79 -7.14
C ARG A 49 13.36 -1.71 -6.62
N ILE A 50 12.12 -1.46 -6.97
CA ILE A 50 10.99 -2.23 -6.45
C ILE A 50 10.27 -2.89 -7.61
N SER A 51 10.01 -4.19 -7.47
CA SER A 51 9.20 -4.94 -8.43
C SER A 51 7.71 -4.66 -8.21
N PRO A 52 6.84 -4.78 -9.23
CA PRO A 52 5.40 -4.61 -9.05
C PRO A 52 4.81 -5.54 -7.99
N SER A 53 5.38 -6.74 -7.84
CA SER A 53 4.99 -7.70 -6.79
C SER A 53 5.34 -7.17 -5.40
N ASP A 54 6.51 -6.56 -5.25
CA ASP A 54 6.94 -5.96 -3.98
C ASP A 54 6.11 -4.72 -3.62
N VAL A 55 5.73 -3.90 -4.62
CA VAL A 55 4.79 -2.78 -4.39
C VAL A 55 3.48 -3.28 -3.79
N LYS A 56 2.92 -4.37 -4.31
CA LYS A 56 1.69 -4.97 -3.77
C LYS A 56 1.87 -5.49 -2.35
N ARG A 57 3.02 -6.07 -2.01
CA ARG A 57 3.31 -6.53 -0.64
C ARG A 57 3.40 -5.36 0.34
N ILE A 58 4.09 -4.29 -0.07
CA ILE A 58 4.21 -3.06 0.73
C ILE A 58 2.83 -2.47 0.97
N GLN A 59 2.02 -2.34 -0.09
CA GLN A 59 0.65 -1.85 0.02
C GLN A 59 -0.19 -2.71 0.98
N ALA A 60 -0.20 -4.03 0.78
CA ALA A 60 -0.97 -4.95 1.60
C ALA A 60 -0.56 -4.89 3.08
N MET A 61 0.72 -4.71 3.36
CA MET A 61 1.24 -4.60 4.73
C MET A 61 0.81 -3.28 5.41
N ILE A 62 0.79 -2.18 4.66
CA ILE A 62 0.27 -0.89 5.14
C ILE A 62 -1.24 -1.01 5.40
N GLU A 63 -2.00 -1.59 4.46
CA GLU A 63 -3.44 -1.80 4.59
C GLU A 63 -3.79 -2.72 5.76
N GLN A 64 -2.99 -3.78 5.99
CA GLN A 64 -3.16 -4.68 7.13
C GLN A 64 -2.98 -3.92 8.45
N ARG A 65 -1.89 -3.15 8.58
CA ARG A 65 -1.64 -2.34 9.78
C ARG A 65 -2.74 -1.30 9.99
N GLN A 66 -3.17 -0.62 8.94
CA GLN A 66 -4.29 0.33 9.02
C GLN A 66 -5.58 -0.38 9.42
N SER A 67 -5.84 -1.59 8.94
CA SER A 67 -7.01 -2.38 9.33
C SER A 67 -6.95 -2.80 10.80
N GLU A 68 -5.76 -3.15 11.30
CA GLU A 68 -5.52 -3.47 12.72
C GLU A 68 -5.67 -2.23 13.61
N ASP A 69 -5.21 -1.06 13.17
CA ASP A 69 -5.38 0.23 13.85
C ASP A 69 -6.84 0.74 13.77
N THR A 70 -7.54 0.40 12.69
CA THR A 70 -8.95 0.76 12.41
C THR A 70 -9.96 -0.05 13.23
N CYS A 71 -9.54 -1.07 13.97
CA CYS A 71 -10.35 -1.57 15.09
C CYS A 71 -10.63 -0.49 16.16
N GLY A 72 -9.98 0.69 16.07
CA GLY A 72 -10.33 1.90 16.83
C GLY A 72 -10.88 3.10 16.02
N ALA A 73 -10.68 3.22 14.71
CA ALA A 73 -11.08 4.44 13.98
C ALA A 73 -11.31 4.28 12.46
N ARG A 74 -12.56 3.91 12.10
CA ARG A 74 -13.34 4.49 10.97
C ARG A 74 -12.63 4.65 9.60
N ALA A 75 -12.35 3.55 8.91
CA ALA A 75 -12.23 3.58 7.44
C ALA A 75 -13.63 3.69 6.82
N VAL A 76 -13.94 4.85 6.24
CA VAL A 76 -15.13 5.05 5.40
C VAL A 76 -14.87 4.36 4.07
N GLU A 77 -15.22 3.08 3.97
CA GLU A 77 -15.40 2.45 2.66
C GLU A 77 -16.64 3.07 1.99
N PRO A 78 -16.54 3.62 0.76
CA PRO A 78 -17.74 3.94 -0.01
C PRO A 78 -18.36 2.61 -0.48
N LYS A 79 -19.14 1.98 0.40
CA LYS A 79 -19.92 0.78 0.11
C LYS A 79 -20.94 1.13 -0.97
N ARG A 80 -20.64 0.82 -2.24
CA ARG A 80 -21.58 0.94 -3.35
C ARG A 80 -22.78 0.04 -3.06
N ARG A 81 -23.88 0.64 -2.62
CA ARG A 81 -25.16 -0.05 -2.37
C ARG A 81 -25.79 -0.42 -3.70
N VAL A 82 -25.68 -1.69 -4.11
CA VAL A 82 -26.47 -2.22 -5.23
C VAL A 82 -27.90 -2.42 -4.74
N ILE A 83 -28.81 -1.54 -5.12
CA ILE A 83 -30.24 -1.70 -4.86
C ILE A 83 -30.80 -2.65 -5.94
N LYS A 84 -31.09 -3.91 -5.59
CA LYS A 84 -31.89 -4.78 -6.44
C LYS A 84 -33.35 -4.34 -6.38
N ARG A 85 -33.87 -3.87 -7.51
CA ARG A 85 -35.29 -3.53 -7.67
C ARG A 85 -36.08 -4.84 -7.84
N ILE A 86 -36.94 -5.16 -6.87
CA ILE A 86 -37.86 -6.30 -6.97
C ILE A 86 -39.11 -5.78 -7.69
N VAL A 87 -39.41 -6.31 -8.87
CA VAL A 87 -40.65 -6.02 -9.59
C VAL A 87 -41.69 -7.04 -9.13
N LEU A 88 -42.66 -6.58 -8.33
CA LEU A 88 -43.87 -7.35 -8.01
C LEU A 88 -44.75 -7.38 -9.26
N LYS A 89 -44.99 -8.59 -9.75
CA LYS A 89 -45.92 -8.86 -10.86
C LYS A 89 -47.31 -9.00 -10.23
N ASN A 90 -48.19 -8.02 -10.43
CA ASN A 90 -49.60 -8.19 -10.10
C ASN A 90 -50.28 -8.98 -11.23
N GLU A 91 -51.08 -9.96 -10.83
CA GLU A 91 -52.02 -10.73 -11.64
C GLU A 91 -53.10 -9.84 -12.26
#